data_AF-A0A945F1N9-F1
#
_entry.id   AF-A0A945F1N9-F1
#
_cell.length_a   1.000
_cell.length_b   1.000
_cell.length_c   1.000
_cell.angle_alpha   90.00
_cell.angle_beta   90.00
_cell.angle_gamma   90.00
#
_symmetry.space_group_name_H-M   'P 1'
#
loop_
_entity.id
_entity.type
_entity.pdbx_description
1 polymer ?
#
loop_
_entity_poly.entity_id
_entity_poly.type
_entity_poly.pdbx_seq_one_letter_code
_entity_poly.pdbx_strand_id
1 'polypeptide(L)'
;PPSKFGLIQITRQRVRPEMNIKTKEPNPNLNGEVEAPIVLLDKINADLNKIVNNAKHQNKKIELHIHPFIAAYLNRGFPSIRTQWLFKHKKRVKIIPRDAYQYLHYRFFDNTQKPIRVQ
;
A
#
# COMPACT_ATOMS: atom_id res chain seq x y z
N PRO A 1 7.85 -32.90 37.19
CA PRO A 1 7.86 -31.81 38.20
C PRO A 1 7.85 -30.46 37.49
N PRO A 2 7.17 -29.42 38.00
CA PRO A 2 7.12 -28.10 37.35
C PRO A 2 8.52 -27.47 37.24
N SER A 3 8.79 -26.81 36.11
CA SER A 3 10.01 -26.03 35.90
C SER A 3 10.09 -24.86 36.89
N LYS A 4 11.29 -24.29 37.09
CA LYS A 4 11.55 -23.15 38.00
C LYS A 4 10.68 -21.90 37.70
N PHE A 5 10.04 -21.85 36.53
CA PHE A 5 9.07 -20.83 36.12
C PHE A 5 7.59 -21.27 36.23
N GLY A 6 7.29 -22.35 36.96
CA GLY A 6 5.91 -22.85 37.12
C GLY A 6 5.31 -23.50 35.86
N LEU A 7 6.11 -23.75 34.83
CA LEU A 7 5.64 -24.36 33.59
C LEU A 7 5.84 -25.88 33.62
N ILE A 8 4.77 -26.62 33.31
CA ILE A 8 4.81 -28.07 33.13
C ILE A 8 4.70 -28.34 31.63
N GLN A 9 5.77 -28.89 31.05
CA GLN A 9 5.76 -29.36 29.67
C GLN A 9 5.37 -30.83 29.62
N ILE A 10 4.34 -31.14 28.83
CA ILE A 10 3.86 -32.49 28.56
C ILE A 10 4.08 -32.74 27.08
N THR A 11 4.88 -33.73 26.73
CA THR A 11 5.02 -34.22 25.35
C THR A 11 4.16 -35.46 25.17
N ARG A 12 3.15 -35.36 24.31
CA ARG A 12 2.33 -36.51 23.90
C ARG A 12 2.91 -37.13 22.64
N GLN A 13 3.00 -38.45 22.59
CA GLN A 13 3.39 -39.18 21.37
C GLN A 13 2.30 -39.01 20.31
N ARG A 14 2.68 -38.64 19.08
CA ARG A 14 1.76 -38.45 17.96
C ARG A 14 1.56 -39.77 17.21
N VAL A 15 0.33 -40.29 17.17
CA VAL A 15 0.03 -41.66 16.66
C VAL A 15 -0.54 -41.70 15.23
N ARG A 16 -0.74 -40.56 14.56
CA ARG A 16 -1.11 -40.53 13.13
C ARG A 16 -0.40 -39.38 12.39
N PRO A 17 0.14 -39.63 11.18
CA PRO A 17 0.64 -38.56 10.32
C PRO A 17 -0.55 -37.70 9.85
N GLU A 18 -0.43 -36.37 9.94
CA GLU A 18 -1.38 -35.48 9.25
C GLU A 18 -1.00 -35.48 7.77
N MET A 19 -2.02 -35.59 6.91
CA MET A 19 -1.85 -35.33 5.49
C MET A 19 -1.58 -33.82 5.34
N ASN A 20 -0.31 -33.44 5.23
CA ASN A 20 0.08 -32.07 4.87
C ASN A 20 -0.28 -31.86 3.39
N ILE A 21 -1.56 -31.61 3.12
CA ILE A 21 -1.97 -31.07 1.83
C ILE A 21 -1.42 -29.64 1.81
N LYS A 22 -0.27 -29.46 1.14
CA LYS A 22 0.31 -28.14 0.91
C LYS A 22 -0.57 -27.37 -0.08
N THR A 23 -1.73 -26.89 0.35
CA THR A 23 -2.47 -25.84 -0.35
C THR A 23 -1.89 -24.48 0.02
N LYS A 24 -0.58 -24.29 -0.23
CA LYS A 24 0.06 -22.99 -0.09
C LYS A 24 0.22 -22.42 -1.49
N GLU A 25 -0.77 -21.65 -1.92
CA GLU A 25 -0.53 -20.67 -2.97
C GLU A 25 0.51 -19.65 -2.44
N PRO A 26 1.51 -19.26 -3.23
CA PRO A 26 2.49 -18.28 -2.81
C PRO A 26 1.78 -16.95 -2.56
N ASN A 27 1.86 -16.48 -1.32
CA ASN A 27 1.41 -15.14 -0.93
C ASN A 27 2.12 -14.11 -1.84
N PRO A 28 1.41 -13.19 -2.52
CA PRO A 28 2.04 -12.15 -3.34
C PRO A 28 2.95 -11.20 -2.54
N ASN A 29 2.90 -11.24 -1.20
CA ASN A 29 3.88 -10.62 -0.32
C ASN A 29 4.73 -11.70 0.39
N LEU A 30 5.96 -11.88 -0.09
CA LEU A 30 6.92 -12.84 0.47
C LEU A 30 7.42 -12.50 1.88
N ASN A 31 7.26 -11.25 2.36
CA ASN A 31 7.76 -10.80 3.67
C ASN A 31 6.79 -9.82 4.36
N GLY A 32 6.09 -10.29 5.41
CA GLY A 32 5.61 -9.41 6.50
C GLY A 32 4.17 -8.89 6.42
N GLU A 33 3.73 -8.38 7.58
CA GLU A 33 2.42 -7.79 7.84
C GLU A 33 2.12 -6.63 6.88
N VAL A 34 0.91 -6.58 6.33
CA VAL A 34 0.50 -5.50 5.42
C VAL A 34 0.20 -4.26 6.27
N GLU A 35 0.93 -3.16 6.03
CA GLU A 35 0.62 -1.88 6.65
C GLU A 35 -0.85 -1.49 6.40
N ALA A 36 -1.48 -0.89 7.41
CA ALA A 36 -2.87 -0.48 7.29
C ALA A 36 -3.04 0.50 6.11
N PRO A 37 -4.07 0.34 5.26
CA PRO A 37 -4.29 1.19 4.09
C PRO A 37 -4.38 2.69 4.43
N ILE A 38 -4.81 3.01 5.65
CA ILE A 38 -4.87 4.39 6.14
C ILE A 38 -3.49 5.05 6.23
N VAL A 39 -2.47 4.30 6.66
CA VAL A 39 -1.09 4.79 6.74
C VAL A 39 -0.54 5.08 5.34
N LEU A 40 -0.90 4.26 4.36
CA LEU A 40 -0.54 4.48 2.97
C LEU A 40 -1.15 5.77 2.41
N LEU A 41 -2.40 6.07 2.73
CA LEU A 41 -3.06 7.30 2.31
C LEU A 41 -2.36 8.54 2.86
N ASP A 42 -1.97 8.51 4.13
CA ASP A 42 -1.25 9.61 4.77
C ASP A 42 0.13 9.84 4.13
N LYS A 43 0.85 8.75 3.81
CA LYS A 43 2.12 8.79 3.05
C LYS A 43 1.91 9.42 1.66
N ILE A 44 0.91 8.97 0.92
CA ILE A 44 0.57 9.53 -0.41
C ILE A 44 0.23 11.02 -0.31
N ASN A 45 -0.54 11.43 0.70
CA ASN A 45 -0.89 12.83 0.93
C ASN A 45 0.35 13.68 1.21
N ALA A 46 1.24 13.22 2.10
CA ALA A 46 2.48 13.91 2.43
C ALA A 46 3.39 14.05 1.20
N ASP A 47 3.53 12.99 0.42
CA ASP A 47 4.33 13.00 -0.81
C ASP A 47 3.74 13.93 -1.88
N LEU A 48 2.42 13.91 -2.05
CA LEU A 48 1.71 14.81 -2.95
C LEU A 48 1.95 16.27 -2.54
N ASN A 49 1.85 16.59 -1.24
CA ASN A 49 2.14 17.93 -0.71
C ASN A 49 3.57 18.38 -1.08
N LYS A 50 4.57 17.51 -0.87
CA LYS A 50 5.96 17.79 -1.25
C LYS A 50 6.09 18.06 -2.75
N ILE A 51 5.47 17.23 -3.59
CA ILE A 51 5.51 17.37 -5.06
C ILE A 51 4.85 18.67 -5.51
N VAL A 52 3.73 19.05 -4.90
CA VAL A 52 3.01 20.29 -5.25
C VAL A 52 3.80 21.53 -4.84
N ASN A 53 4.45 21.51 -3.67
CA ASN A 53 5.26 22.62 -3.17
C ASN A 53 6.55 22.82 -3.97
N ASN A 54 7.07 21.75 -4.59
CA ASN A 54 8.25 21.84 -5.45
C ASN A 54 7.96 22.65 -6.73
N ALA A 55 8.60 23.81 -6.87
CA ALA A 55 8.46 24.73 -8.00
C ALA A 55 8.69 24.05 -9.38
N LYS A 56 9.58 23.05 -9.45
CA LYS A 56 9.89 22.28 -10.67
C LYS A 56 8.70 21.47 -11.22
N HIS A 57 7.74 21.14 -10.37
CA HIS A 57 6.56 20.35 -10.69
C HIS A 57 5.26 21.17 -10.58
N GLN A 58 5.35 22.49 -10.45
CA GLN A 58 4.17 23.36 -10.33
C GLN A 58 3.27 23.29 -11.56
N ASN A 59 3.83 23.36 -12.77
CA ASN A 59 3.04 23.45 -14.00
C ASN A 59 2.78 22.11 -14.70
N LYS A 60 3.18 21.00 -14.08
CA LYS A 60 3.10 19.70 -14.73
C LYS A 60 1.96 18.85 -14.19
N LYS A 61 1.39 18.04 -15.08
CA LYS A 61 0.33 17.08 -14.75
C LYS A 61 0.94 15.96 -13.90
N ILE A 62 0.29 15.65 -12.78
CA ILE A 62 0.73 14.61 -11.86
C ILE A 62 -0.14 13.37 -12.12
N GLU A 63 0.52 12.26 -12.45
CA GLU A 63 -0.11 10.96 -12.59
C GLU A 63 0.30 10.06 -11.41
N LEU A 64 -0.67 9.51 -10.69
CA LEU A 64 -0.45 8.54 -9.61
C LEU A 64 -0.73 7.14 -10.14
N HIS A 65 0.31 6.33 -10.26
CA HIS A 65 0.20 4.91 -10.58
C HIS A 65 0.11 4.11 -9.29
N ILE A 66 -0.97 3.35 -9.13
CA ILE A 66 -1.23 2.55 -7.92
C ILE A 66 -2.01 1.28 -8.27
N HIS A 67 -2.05 0.32 -7.35
CA HIS A 67 -2.83 -0.88 -7.50
C HIS A 67 -4.35 -0.58 -7.62
N PRO A 68 -5.10 -1.22 -8.55
CA PRO A 68 -6.52 -0.98 -8.79
C PRO A 68 -7.42 -0.92 -7.55
N PHE A 69 -7.15 -1.75 -6.54
CA PHE A 69 -7.94 -1.75 -5.30
C PHE A 69 -7.92 -0.38 -4.61
N ILE A 70 -6.73 0.20 -4.44
CA ILE A 70 -6.56 1.51 -3.80
C ILE A 70 -6.98 2.63 -4.77
N ALA A 71 -6.76 2.46 -6.07
CA ALA A 71 -7.26 3.40 -7.07
C ALA A 71 -8.78 3.55 -6.99
N ALA A 72 -9.49 2.43 -6.83
CA ALA A 72 -10.93 2.43 -6.62
C ALA A 72 -11.29 3.13 -5.30
N TYR A 73 -10.58 2.85 -4.20
CA TYR A 73 -10.79 3.51 -2.92
C TYR A 73 -10.62 5.04 -3.00
N LEU A 74 -9.56 5.53 -3.66
CA LEU A 74 -9.31 6.96 -3.84
C LEU A 74 -10.39 7.67 -4.68
N ASN A 75 -10.99 6.95 -5.62
CA ASN A 75 -12.06 7.46 -6.48
C ASN A 75 -13.46 7.26 -5.88
N ARG A 76 -13.63 6.37 -4.89
CA ARG A 76 -14.92 6.03 -4.31
C ARG A 76 -15.40 7.12 -3.33
N GLY A 77 -16.72 7.37 -3.36
CA GLY A 77 -17.40 8.31 -2.47
C GLY A 77 -17.58 9.72 -3.05
N PHE A 78 -18.44 10.51 -2.41
CA PHE A 78 -18.64 11.93 -2.70
C PHE A 78 -18.58 12.74 -1.39
N PRO A 79 -17.64 13.69 -1.23
CA PRO A 79 -16.52 14.01 -2.12
C PRO A 79 -15.40 12.96 -2.05
N SER A 80 -14.93 12.47 -3.21
CA SER A 80 -13.81 11.53 -3.28
C SER A 80 -12.50 12.16 -2.83
N ILE A 81 -11.54 11.34 -2.37
CA ILE A 81 -10.21 11.80 -1.93
C ILE A 81 -9.49 12.55 -3.07
N ARG A 82 -9.64 12.07 -4.30
CA ARG A 82 -9.18 12.76 -5.51
C ARG A 82 -9.72 14.18 -5.63
N THR A 83 -10.99 14.38 -5.31
CA THR A 83 -11.65 15.69 -5.34
C THR A 83 -11.16 16.58 -4.20
N GLN A 84 -10.91 16.01 -3.02
CA GLN A 84 -10.29 16.75 -1.90
C GLN A 84 -8.89 17.27 -2.26
N TRP A 85 -8.08 16.48 -2.98
CA TRP A 85 -6.78 16.93 -3.49
C TRP A 85 -6.91 18.09 -4.48
N LEU A 86 -7.92 18.02 -5.36
CA LEU A 86 -8.21 19.11 -6.28
C LEU A 86 -8.53 20.42 -5.54
N PHE A 87 -9.34 20.36 -4.48
CA PHE A 87 -9.67 21.53 -3.68
C PHE A 87 -8.48 22.05 -2.87
N LYS A 88 -7.70 21.18 -2.24
CA LYS A 88 -6.54 21.57 -1.40
C LYS A 88 -5.40 22.18 -2.21
N HIS A 89 -5.06 21.58 -3.35
CA HIS A 89 -3.87 21.96 -4.13
C HIS A 89 -4.19 22.77 -5.38
N LYS A 90 -5.48 22.98 -5.70
CA LYS A 90 -5.94 23.52 -6.98
C LYS A 90 -5.35 22.80 -8.20
N LYS A 91 -4.92 21.54 -8.02
CA LYS A 91 -4.30 20.71 -9.05
C LYS A 91 -5.06 19.42 -9.27
N ARG A 92 -5.21 19.06 -10.54
CA ARG A 92 -5.81 17.78 -10.94
C ARG A 92 -4.75 16.67 -10.91
N VAL A 93 -4.97 15.69 -10.04
CA VAL A 93 -4.20 14.44 -10.02
C VAL A 93 -4.95 13.37 -10.81
N LYS A 94 -4.25 12.71 -11.73
CA LYS A 94 -4.80 11.60 -12.52
C LYS A 94 -4.39 10.28 -11.89
N ILE A 95 -5.35 9.46 -11.51
CA ILE A 95 -5.11 8.16 -10.88
C ILE A 95 -5.17 7.11 -11.99
N ILE A 96 -4.11 6.32 -12.13
CA ILE A 96 -3.98 5.27 -13.15
C ILE A 96 -3.83 3.93 -12.42
N PRO A 97 -4.80 3.01 -12.53
CA PRO A 97 -4.67 1.68 -11.96
C PRO A 97 -3.62 0.87 -12.74
N ARG A 98 -2.74 0.17 -12.02
CA ARG A 98 -1.77 -0.78 -12.58
C ARG A 98 -1.89 -2.12 -11.87
N ASP A 99 -2.34 -3.15 -12.57
CA ASP A 99 -2.51 -4.49 -12.01
C ASP A 99 -1.19 -5.14 -11.60
N ALA A 100 -0.09 -4.77 -12.27
CA ALA A 100 1.25 -5.26 -11.96
C ALA A 100 1.84 -4.71 -10.64
N TYR A 101 1.16 -3.77 -9.96
CA TYR A 101 1.67 -3.17 -8.72
C TYR A 101 1.19 -3.97 -7.51
N GLN A 102 2.10 -4.21 -6.57
CA GLN A 102 1.76 -4.75 -5.26
C GLN A 102 0.85 -3.79 -4.50
N TYR A 103 0.13 -4.32 -3.52
CA TYR A 103 -0.85 -3.58 -2.74
C TYR A 103 -0.32 -2.24 -2.19
N LEU A 104 0.85 -2.22 -1.56
CA LEU A 104 1.42 -1.00 -0.96
C LEU A 104 2.25 -0.15 -1.94
N HIS A 105 2.41 -0.60 -3.18
CA HIS A 105 3.31 0.05 -4.12
C HIS A 105 2.59 1.17 -4.88
N TYR A 106 3.14 2.38 -4.82
CA TYR A 106 2.68 3.52 -5.60
C TYR A 106 3.86 4.31 -6.17
N ARG A 107 3.64 4.99 -7.29
CA ARG A 107 4.61 5.90 -7.88
C ARG A 107 3.93 7.10 -8.50
N PHE A 108 4.56 8.27 -8.33
CA PHE A 108 4.17 9.48 -9.04
C PHE A 108 4.94 9.61 -10.34
N PHE A 109 4.23 10.00 -11.39
CA PHE A 109 4.77 10.27 -12.71
C PHE A 109 4.43 11.69 -13.13
N ASP A 110 5.36 12.26 -13.88
CA ASP A 110 5.21 13.54 -14.55
C ASP A 110 4.53 13.36 -15.92
N ASN A 111 4.12 14.45 -16.58
CA ASN A 111 3.56 14.41 -17.95
C ASN A 111 4.49 13.77 -19.00
N THR A 112 5.78 13.63 -18.67
CA THR A 112 6.80 12.98 -19.51
C THR A 112 7.02 11.51 -19.15
N GLN A 113 6.13 10.90 -18.35
CA GLN A 113 6.26 9.53 -17.82
C GLN A 113 7.56 9.26 -17.05
N LYS A 114 8.24 10.32 -16.60
CA LYS A 114 9.40 10.20 -15.71
C LYS A 114 8.91 10.02 -14.27
N PRO A 115 9.44 9.04 -13.53
CA PRO A 115 9.08 8.85 -12.13
C PRO A 115 9.59 10.03 -11.30
N ILE A 116 8.70 10.64 -10.51
CA ILE A 116 9.05 11.69 -9.58
C ILE A 116 9.52 11.01 -8.30
N ARG A 117 10.81 11.17 -7.96
CA ARG A 117 11.35 10.70 -6.69
C ARG A 117 11.00 11.72 -5.62
N VAL A 118 10.22 11.29 -4.65
CA VAL A 118 9.94 12.05 -3.42
C VAL A 118 11.09 11.75 -2.46
N GLN A 119 11.90 12.77 -2.13
CA GLN A 119 12.88 12.73 -1.04
C GLN A 119 12.25 13.31 0.23
#